data_AF-A0A849QHS7-F1
#
_entry.id   AF-A0A849QHS7-F1
#
_cell.length_a   1.000
_cell.length_b   1.000
_cell.length_c   1.000
_cell.angle_alpha   90.00
_cell.angle_beta   90.00
_cell.angle_gamma   90.00
#
_symmetry.space_group_name_H-M   'P 1'
#
loop_
_entity.id
_entity.type
_entity.pdbx_description
1 polymer ?
#
loop_
_entity_poly.entity_id
_entity_poly.type
_entity_poly.pdbx_seq_one_letter_code
_entity_poly.pdbx_strand_id
1 'polypeptide(L)'
;MRGKIRDRILRILANNPSEDISKYSIARQADCSYPWVREFFLKLTEMELVKGTKVLDYLALMHYWQSVRIKHKHREYMLKDPLKLLKHSHLSYALTTYQAENLVQNYLFPSRVDIYIKESDWGQW
;
A
#
# COMPACT_ATOMS: atom_id res chain seq x y z
N MET A 1 -4.44 7.81 10.93
CA MET A 1 -4.12 6.71 9.99
C MET A 1 -3.08 5.72 10.56
N ARG A 2 -3.28 5.19 11.78
CA ARG A 2 -2.27 4.33 12.45
C ARG A 2 -2.02 3.01 11.73
N GLY A 3 -3.03 2.42 11.09
CA GLY A 3 -2.85 1.15 10.38
C GLY A 3 -2.02 1.24 9.10
N LYS A 4 -1.89 2.41 8.46
CA LYS A 4 -1.05 2.54 7.26
C LYS A 4 0.43 2.52 7.59
N ILE A 5 0.79 3.14 8.71
CA ILE A 5 2.16 3.08 9.19
C ILE A 5 2.51 1.63 9.53
N ARG A 6 1.57 0.85 10.10
CA ARG A 6 1.76 -0.59 10.33
C ARG A 6 2.02 -1.33 9.01
N ASP A 7 1.19 -1.08 7.99
CA ASP A 7 1.34 -1.68 6.66
C ASP A 7 2.72 -1.39 6.06
N ARG A 8 3.18 -0.13 6.13
CA ARG A 8 4.50 0.27 5.64
C ARG A 8 5.63 -0.43 6.39
N ILE A 9 5.59 -0.47 7.72
CA ILE A 9 6.63 -1.15 8.50
C ILE A 9 6.66 -2.65 8.21
N LEU A 10 5.50 -3.31 8.18
CA LEU A 10 5.40 -4.73 7.87
C LEU A 10 5.91 -5.04 6.46
N ARG A 11 5.64 -4.15 5.48
CA ARG A 11 6.20 -4.24 4.13
C ARG A 11 7.72 -4.12 4.10
N ILE A 12 8.29 -3.19 4.85
CA ILE A 12 9.75 -3.02 4.95
C ILE A 12 10.40 -4.28 5.53
N LEU A 13 9.81 -4.86 6.59
CA LEU A 13 10.27 -6.11 7.18
C LEU A 13 10.14 -7.30 6.22
N ALA A 14 9.02 -7.38 5.50
CA ALA A 14 8.77 -8.43 4.51
C ALA A 14 9.78 -8.41 3.36
N ASN A 15 10.18 -7.22 2.91
CA ASN A 15 11.15 -7.05 1.84
C ASN A 15 12.59 -7.31 2.30
N ASN A 16 12.86 -7.14 3.59
CA ASN A 16 14.20 -7.24 4.16
C ASN A 16 14.20 -8.16 5.40
N PRO A 17 13.86 -9.45 5.26
CA PRO A 17 13.60 -10.32 6.40
C PRO A 17 14.85 -10.62 7.24
N SER A 18 16.04 -10.61 6.63
CA SER A 18 17.30 -11.00 7.26
C SER A 18 18.31 -9.85 7.41
N GLU A 19 18.01 -8.67 6.87
CA GLU A 19 18.92 -7.53 6.95
C GLU A 19 18.82 -6.81 8.30
N ASP A 20 19.97 -6.42 8.84
CA ASP A 20 20.07 -5.59 10.04
C ASP A 20 19.83 -4.12 9.69
N ILE A 21 18.58 -3.80 9.34
CA ILE A 21 18.15 -2.42 9.13
C ILE A 21 17.95 -1.74 10.48
N SER A 22 18.45 -0.52 10.65
CA SER A 22 18.22 0.24 11.88
C SER A 22 16.76 0.67 12.01
N LYS A 23 16.21 0.68 13.24
CA LYS A 23 14.84 1.16 13.51
C LYS A 23 14.63 2.61 13.07
N TYR A 24 15.69 3.42 13.00
CA TYR A 24 15.65 4.78 12.47
C TYR A 24 15.46 4.79 10.94
N SER A 25 16.15 3.92 10.20
CA SER A 25 15.95 3.76 8.76
C SER A 25 14.53 3.30 8.45
N ILE A 26 14.00 2.36 9.24
CA ILE A 26 12.60 1.90 9.13
C ILE A 26 11.62 3.06 9.36
N ALA A 27 11.86 3.90 10.37
CA ALA A 27 11.02 5.08 10.64
C ALA A 27 11.00 6.05 9.45
N ARG A 28 12.17 6.31 8.85
CA ARG A 28 12.31 7.18 7.68
C ARG A 28 11.58 6.61 6.46
N GLN A 29 11.73 5.32 6.18
CA GLN A 29 11.08 4.66 5.04
C GLN A 29 9.56 4.52 5.21
N ALA A 30 9.11 4.26 6.44
CA ALA A 30 7.69 4.18 6.75
C ALA A 30 7.02 5.56 6.86
N ASP A 31 7.81 6.64 6.81
CA ASP A 31 7.36 8.01 6.96
C ASP A 31 6.59 8.18 8.29
N CYS A 32 7.27 7.82 9.37
CA CYS A 32 6.75 7.91 10.74
C CYS A 32 7.82 8.26 11.77
N SER A 33 7.40 8.57 12.99
CA SER A 33 8.30 8.91 14.09
C SER A 33 8.96 7.66 14.70
N TYR A 34 10.20 7.81 15.19
CA TYR A 34 10.94 6.73 15.84
C TYR A 34 10.23 6.12 17.07
N PRO A 35 9.59 6.91 17.97
CA PRO A 35 8.84 6.35 19.09
C PRO A 35 7.74 5.39 18.65
N TRP A 36 7.09 5.67 17.53
CA TRP A 36 6.03 4.82 16.98
C TRP A 36 6.59 3.48 16.48
N VAL A 37 7.74 3.50 15.79
CA VAL A 37 8.46 2.27 15.40
C VAL A 37 8.85 1.48 16.65
N ARG A 38 9.41 2.14 17.67
CA ARG A 38 9.81 1.48 18.91
C ARG A 38 8.63 0.78 19.59
N GLU A 39 7.49 1.45 19.72
CA GLU A 39 6.27 0.88 20.30
C GLU A 39 5.74 -0.31 19.49
N PHE A 40 5.75 -0.21 18.16
CA PHE A 40 5.28 -1.29 17.31
C PHE A 40 6.21 -2.51 17.33
N PHE A 41 7.52 -2.30 17.35
CA PHE A 41 8.49 -3.38 17.46
C PHE A 41 8.44 -4.11 18.80
N LEU A 42 8.08 -3.44 19.90
CA LEU A 42 7.83 -4.11 21.18
C LEU A 42 6.72 -5.16 21.02
N LYS A 43 5.60 -4.79 20.40
CA LYS A 43 4.47 -5.69 20.11
C LYS A 43 4.87 -6.87 19.21
N LEU A 44 5.65 -6.61 18.16
CA LEU A 44 6.13 -7.67 17.27
C LEU A 44 7.11 -8.62 17.98
N THR A 45 7.89 -8.11 18.94
CA THR A 45 8.84 -8.93 19.73
C THR A 45 8.09 -9.76 20.76
N GLU A 46 7.06 -9.21 21.42
CA GLU A 46 6.17 -9.95 22.34
C GLU A 46 5.41 -11.07 21.63
N MET A 47 5.12 -10.92 20.34
CA MET A 47 4.53 -11.95 19.48
C MET A 47 5.56 -12.91 18.89
N GLU A 48 6.84 -12.79 19.26
CA GLU A 48 7.95 -13.60 18.74
C GLU A 48 8.14 -13.55 17.22
N LEU A 49 7.61 -12.51 16.55
CA LEU A 49 7.70 -12.35 15.09
C LEU A 49 9.06 -11.81 14.65
N VAL A 50 9.70 -11.01 15.50
CA VAL A 50 10.97 -10.34 15.22
C VAL A 50 11.91 -10.38 16.41
N LYS A 51 13.22 -10.43 16.14
CA LYS A 51 14.29 -10.23 17.13
C LYS A 51 15.12 -9.03 16.74
N GLY A 52 14.96 -7.93 17.46
CA GLY A 52 15.59 -6.66 17.11
C GLY A 52 14.95 -6.07 15.87
N THR A 53 15.54 -6.32 14.70
CA THR A 53 14.98 -5.96 13.38
C THR A 53 14.95 -7.13 12.39
N LYS A 54 15.43 -8.31 12.79
CA LYS A 54 15.35 -9.54 11.98
C LYS A 54 13.99 -10.20 12.15
N VAL A 55 13.44 -10.68 11.06
CA VAL A 55 12.21 -11.48 11.04
C VAL A 55 12.57 -12.91 11.44
N LEU A 56 11.94 -13.42 12.49
CA LEU A 56 12.15 -14.79 12.98
C LEU A 56 11.30 -15.79 12.19
N ASP A 57 10.02 -15.47 12.02
CA ASP A 57 9.06 -16.28 11.28
C ASP A 57 8.36 -15.40 10.23
N TYR A 58 8.73 -15.63 8.96
CA TYR A 58 8.16 -14.90 7.84
C TYR A 58 6.68 -15.24 7.62
N LEU A 59 6.29 -16.50 7.79
CA LEU A 59 4.91 -16.93 7.56
C LEU A 59 3.99 -16.35 8.64
N ALA A 60 4.41 -16.42 9.90
CA ALA A 60 3.67 -15.80 11.00
C ALA A 60 3.56 -14.27 10.82
N LEU A 61 4.63 -13.62 10.34
CA LEU A 61 4.60 -12.19 10.01
C LEU A 61 3.57 -11.88 8.90
N MET A 62 3.51 -12.70 7.84
CA MET A 62 2.53 -12.53 6.76
C MET A 62 1.10 -12.74 7.25
N HIS A 63 0.84 -13.76 8.07
CA HIS A 63 -0.48 -13.98 8.67
C HIS A 63 -0.89 -12.84 9.59
N TYR A 64 0.03 -12.37 10.44
CA TYR A 64 -0.22 -11.18 11.25
C TYR A 64 -0.55 -9.98 10.37
N TRP A 65 0.26 -9.72 9.34
CA TRP A 65 0.03 -8.61 8.42
C TRP A 65 -1.33 -8.71 7.75
N GLN A 66 -1.72 -9.88 7.26
CA GLN A 66 -3.03 -10.11 6.68
C GLN A 66 -4.17 -9.78 7.64
N SER A 67 -4.04 -10.13 8.94
CA SER A 67 -5.06 -9.86 9.95
C SER A 67 -5.21 -8.37 10.30
N VAL A 68 -4.12 -7.59 10.23
CA VAL A 68 -4.12 -6.16 10.54
C VAL A 68 -4.19 -5.26 9.31
N ARG A 69 -4.18 -5.83 8.10
CA ARG A 69 -4.16 -5.11 6.83
C ARG A 69 -5.42 -4.25 6.70
N ILE A 70 -5.24 -2.97 6.42
CA ILE A 70 -6.36 -2.09 6.11
C ILE A 70 -6.92 -2.49 4.74
N LYS A 71 -8.22 -2.79 4.68
CA LYS A 71 -8.92 -2.96 3.39
C LYS A 71 -8.84 -1.66 2.60
N HIS A 72 -8.34 -1.74 1.37
CA HIS A 72 -8.31 -0.60 0.46
C HIS A 72 -9.73 -0.11 0.21
N LYS A 73 -9.94 1.20 0.32
CA LYS A 73 -11.19 1.82 -0.11
C LYS A 73 -11.19 1.83 -1.63
N HIS A 74 -12.28 1.35 -2.20
CA HIS A 74 -12.56 1.48 -3.63
C HIS A 74 -14.01 1.94 -3.77
N ARG A 75 -14.31 2.62 -4.87
CA ARG A 75 -15.66 2.92 -5.31
C ARG A 75 -15.79 2.43 -6.75
N GLU A 76 -16.91 1.80 -7.04
CA GLU A 76 -17.23 1.34 -8.37
C GLU A 76 -18.44 2.11 -8.87
N TYR A 77 -18.38 2.50 -10.14
CA TYR A 77 -19.44 3.26 -10.79
C TYR A 77 -19.74 2.62 -12.14
N MET A 78 -21.02 2.52 -12.48
CA MET A 78 -21.46 2.05 -13.79
C MET A 78 -21.61 3.24 -14.72
N LEU A 79 -20.62 3.42 -15.60
CA LEU A 79 -20.57 4.52 -16.57
C LEU A 79 -20.54 3.97 -17.99
N LYS A 80 -21.29 4.61 -18.90
CA LYS A 80 -21.35 4.20 -20.31
C LYS A 80 -20.04 4.46 -21.06
N ASP A 81 -19.36 5.58 -20.75
CA ASP A 81 -18.07 5.95 -21.33
C ASP A 81 -17.19 6.61 -20.26
N PRO A 82 -16.48 5.81 -19.44
CA PRO A 82 -15.67 6.32 -18.34
C PRO A 82 -14.48 7.16 -18.83
N LEU A 83 -13.91 6.85 -20.01
CA LEU A 83 -12.74 7.56 -20.54
C LEU A 83 -13.07 8.98 -20.96
N LYS A 84 -14.25 9.18 -21.55
CA LYS A 84 -14.72 10.54 -21.86
C LYS A 84 -14.84 11.37 -20.60
N LEU A 85 -15.42 10.83 -19.52
CA LEU A 85 -15.53 11.55 -18.25
C LEU A 85 -14.16 11.92 -17.68
N LEU A 86 -13.22 10.97 -17.67
CA LEU A 86 -11.86 11.17 -17.14
C LEU A 86 -11.06 12.21 -17.93
N LYS A 87 -11.29 12.36 -19.23
CA LYS A 87 -10.65 13.41 -20.04
C LYS A 87 -11.09 14.83 -19.64
N HIS A 88 -12.30 14.98 -19.12
CA HIS A 88 -12.86 16.28 -18.73
C HIS A 88 -12.66 16.60 -17.24
N SER A 89 -12.26 15.63 -16.41
CA SER A 89 -12.27 15.83 -14.96
C SER A 89 -11.18 16.78 -14.45
N HIS A 90 -10.12 17.07 -15.22
CA HIS A 90 -8.93 17.84 -14.78
C HIS A 90 -8.27 17.32 -13.49
N LEU A 91 -8.79 16.25 -12.88
CA LEU A 91 -8.28 15.63 -11.66
C LEU A 91 -7.07 14.77 -11.99
N SER A 92 -6.14 14.68 -11.05
CA SER A 92 -4.97 13.81 -11.19
C SER A 92 -5.36 12.35 -10.95
N TYR A 93 -5.10 11.49 -11.93
CA TYR A 93 -5.23 10.03 -11.83
C TYR A 93 -4.12 9.32 -12.58
N ALA A 94 -3.90 8.06 -12.23
CA ALA A 94 -3.09 7.13 -13.01
C ALA A 94 -3.96 6.01 -13.54
N LEU A 95 -3.92 5.77 -14.85
CA LEU A 95 -4.56 4.62 -15.47
C LEU A 95 -3.79 3.34 -15.12
N THR A 96 -4.51 2.26 -14.93
CA THR A 96 -3.94 0.93 -14.69
C THR A 96 -3.54 0.23 -15.97
N THR A 97 -2.72 -0.81 -15.85
CA THR A 97 -1.99 -1.47 -16.94
C THR A 97 -2.81 -1.69 -18.20
N TYR A 98 -3.98 -2.31 -18.13
CA TYR A 98 -4.75 -2.62 -19.35
C TYR A 98 -5.21 -1.37 -20.11
N GLN A 99 -5.66 -0.34 -19.38
CA GLN A 99 -6.12 0.90 -20.02
C GLN A 99 -4.95 1.82 -20.40
N ALA A 100 -3.89 1.82 -19.61
CA ALA A 100 -2.65 2.55 -19.89
C ALA A 100 -1.93 1.98 -21.12
N GLU A 101 -1.85 0.66 -21.24
CA GLU A 101 -1.28 -0.05 -22.38
C GLU A 101 -2.10 0.20 -23.64
N ASN A 102 -3.43 0.19 -23.51
CA ASN A 102 -4.31 0.51 -24.63
C ASN A 102 -4.15 1.92 -25.18
N LEU A 103 -3.78 2.92 -24.36
CA LEU A 103 -3.50 4.25 -24.89
C LEU A 103 -2.35 4.26 -25.92
N VAL A 104 -1.45 3.29 -25.84
CA VAL A 104 -0.29 3.17 -26.74
C VAL A 104 -0.55 2.15 -27.84
N GLN A 105 -1.10 0.98 -27.48
CA GLN A 105 -1.15 -0.19 -28.35
C GLN A 105 -2.53 -0.53 -28.92
N ASN A 106 -3.62 -0.14 -28.23
CA ASN A 106 -5.01 -0.40 -28.62
C ASN A 106 -5.39 -1.88 -28.89
N TYR A 107 -4.70 -2.87 -28.32
CA TYR A 107 -4.96 -4.30 -28.58
C TYR A 107 -5.87 -4.99 -27.56
N LEU A 108 -6.08 -4.40 -26.39
CA LEU A 108 -6.88 -5.01 -25.32
C LEU A 108 -8.33 -4.51 -25.39
N PHE A 109 -9.27 -5.37 -24.98
CA PHE A 109 -10.70 -5.03 -24.86
C PHE A 109 -11.09 -4.95 -23.39
N PRO A 110 -10.75 -3.87 -22.66
CA PRO A 110 -11.00 -3.76 -21.24
C PRO A 110 -12.50 -3.66 -20.98
N SER A 111 -13.02 -4.56 -20.16
CA SER A 111 -14.39 -4.54 -19.67
C SER A 111 -14.59 -3.62 -18.46
N ARG A 112 -13.50 -3.23 -17.79
CA ARG A 112 -13.47 -2.26 -16.69
C ARG A 112 -12.32 -1.28 -16.86
N VAL A 113 -12.52 -0.05 -16.37
CA VAL A 113 -11.48 0.96 -16.27
C VAL A 113 -11.17 1.18 -14.81
N ASP A 114 -9.99 0.72 -14.38
CA ASP A 114 -9.49 0.99 -13.04
C ASP A 114 -8.49 2.14 -13.08
N ILE A 115 -8.59 3.01 -12.07
CA ILE A 115 -7.71 4.15 -11.88
C ILE A 115 -7.17 4.17 -10.45
N TYR A 116 -5.96 4.68 -10.31
CA TYR A 116 -5.42 5.06 -9.02
C TYR A 116 -5.48 6.57 -8.86
N ILE A 117 -5.88 6.99 -7.67
CA ILE A 117 -5.93 8.39 -7.27
C ILE A 117 -5.02 8.60 -6.08
N LYS A 118 -4.53 9.83 -5.91
CA LYS A 118 -3.86 10.19 -4.65
C LYS A 118 -4.90 10.16 -3.54
N GLU A 119 -4.48 9.69 -2.38
CA GLU A 119 -5.40 9.59 -1.25
C GLU A 119 -5.87 10.95 -0.73
N SER A 120 -5.05 11.99 -0.87
CA SER A 120 -5.44 13.38 -0.59
C SER A 120 -6.65 13.81 -1.40
N ASP A 121 -6.83 13.23 -2.58
CA ASP A 121 -7.82 13.67 -3.56
C ASP A 121 -9.12 12.86 -3.40
N TRP A 122 -9.18 11.89 -2.48
CA TRP A 122 -10.33 11.00 -2.27
C TRP A 122 -11.67 11.73 -2.06
N GLY A 123 -11.67 12.92 -1.48
CA GLY A 123 -12.89 13.71 -1.29
C GLY A 123 -13.42 14.37 -2.56
N GLN A 124 -12.54 14.60 -3.54
CA GLN A 124 -12.87 15.21 -4.84
C GLN A 124 -13.29 14.16 -5.88
N TRP A 125 -12.96 12.88 -5.63
CA TRP A 125 -13.30 11.70 -6.44
C TRP A 125 -14.51 10.91 -5.88
#